data_AF-A0A0M9WTU2-F1
#
_entry.id   AF-A0A0M9WTU2-F1
#
_cell.length_a   1.000
_cell.length_b   1.000
_cell.length_c   1.000
_cell.angle_alpha   90.00
_cell.angle_beta   90.00
_cell.angle_gamma   90.00
#
_symmetry.space_group_name_H-M   'P 1'
#
loop_
_entity.id
_entity.type
_entity.pdbx_description
1 polymer ?
#
loop_
_entity_poly.entity_id
_entity_poly.type
_entity_poly.pdbx_seq_one_letter_code
_entity_poly.pdbx_strand_id
1 'polypeptide(L)'
;MNISDGYVNYLKDRFYETLCLFEEKNEGLPRYIESFSYELYGLQYLVEDTVTVITLLNILEHFYDDSLAPKPDIKVIRGEVFRCISLINRMFKVGETT
;
A
#
# COMPACT_ATOMS: atom_id res chain seq x y z
N MET A 1 -9.96 -17.33 -5.40
CA MET A 1 -11.00 -16.36 -4.98
C MET A 1 -10.96 -15.21 -5.96
N ASN A 2 -12.08 -14.75 -6.51
CA ASN A 2 -12.06 -13.61 -7.43
C ASN A 2 -12.00 -12.32 -6.61
N ILE A 3 -10.86 -11.64 -6.67
CA ILE A 3 -10.70 -10.28 -6.14
C ILE A 3 -11.41 -9.34 -7.12
N SER A 4 -12.30 -8.48 -6.62
CA SER A 4 -13.05 -7.55 -7.47
C SER A 4 -12.22 -6.32 -7.83
N ASP A 5 -12.51 -5.72 -8.99
CA ASP A 5 -11.91 -4.43 -9.39
C ASP A 5 -12.14 -3.34 -8.33
N GLY A 6 -13.28 -3.39 -7.63
CA GLY A 6 -13.58 -2.51 -6.52
C GLY A 6 -12.57 -2.63 -5.38
N TYR A 7 -12.18 -3.86 -5.02
CA TYR A 7 -11.15 -4.08 -4.01
C TYR A 7 -9.75 -3.65 -4.51
N VAL A 8 -9.43 -3.89 -5.78
CA VAL A 8 -8.16 -3.42 -6.37
C VAL A 8 -8.07 -1.89 -6.33
N ASN A 9 -9.15 -1.19 -6.65
CA ASN A 9 -9.22 0.27 -6.55
C ASN A 9 -9.08 0.74 -5.10
N TYR A 10 -9.79 0.09 -4.18
CA TYR A 10 -9.68 0.36 -2.75
C TYR A 10 -8.22 0.26 -2.25
N LEU A 11 -7.47 -0.79 -2.61
CA LEU A 11 -6.06 -0.91 -2.21
C LEU A 11 -5.19 0.25 -2.74
N LYS A 12 -5.41 0.68 -3.99
CA LYS A 12 -4.68 1.81 -4.57
C LYS A 12 -5.01 3.11 -3.86
N ASP A 13 -6.28 3.33 -3.57
CA ASP A 13 -6.77 4.51 -2.85
C ASP A 13 -6.17 4.56 -1.44
N ARG A 14 -6.02 3.42 -0.77
CA ARG A 14 -5.37 3.34 0.56
C ARG A 14 -3.89 3.77 0.53
N PHE A 15 -3.15 3.36 -0.50
CA PHE A 15 -1.78 3.86 -0.72
C PHE A 15 -1.75 5.36 -1.02
N TYR A 16 -2.69 5.85 -1.83
CA TYR A 16 -2.78 7.28 -2.14
C TYR A 16 -3.13 8.11 -0.91
N GLU A 17 -4.08 7.64 -0.09
CA GLU A 17 -4.46 8.29 1.16
C GLU A 17 -3.31 8.32 2.17
N THR A 18 -2.45 7.30 2.20
CA THR A 18 -1.19 7.33 2.98
C THR A 18 -0.34 8.55 2.63
N LEU A 19 -0.19 8.86 1.33
CA LEU A 19 0.53 10.07 0.88
C LEU A 19 -0.16 11.36 1.36
N CYS A 20 -1.48 11.46 1.22
CA CYS A 20 -2.23 12.64 1.67
C CYS A 20 -2.04 12.87 3.18
N LEU A 21 -2.14 11.81 3.99
CA LEU A 21 -1.95 11.88 5.43
C LEU A 21 -0.52 12.29 5.83
N PHE A 22 0.49 11.87 5.06
CA PHE A 22 1.87 12.36 5.22
C PHE A 22 1.99 13.85 4.92
N GLU A 23 1.39 14.33 3.83
CA GLU A 23 1.41 15.73 3.41
C GLU A 23 0.67 16.64 4.40
N GLU A 24 -0.40 16.14 5.00
CA GLU A 24 -1.21 16.81 6.03
C GLU A 24 -0.61 16.72 7.44
N LYS A 25 0.44 15.90 7.65
CA LYS A 25 1.02 15.59 8.96
C LYS A 25 -0.03 15.09 9.96
N ASN A 26 -0.89 14.19 9.49
CA ASN A 26 -2.01 13.68 10.27
C ASN A 26 -1.52 12.79 11.43
N GLU A 27 -1.95 13.08 12.66
CA GLU A 27 -1.56 12.32 13.86
C GLU A 27 -2.04 10.85 13.84
N GLY A 28 -3.06 10.55 13.04
CA GLY A 28 -3.60 9.20 12.85
C GLY A 28 -2.86 8.35 11.82
N LEU A 29 -1.87 8.90 11.12
CA LEU A 29 -1.13 8.20 10.06
C LEU A 29 -0.49 6.87 10.52
N PRO A 30 0.22 6.77 11.66
CA PRO A 30 0.82 5.50 12.08
C PRO A 30 -0.23 4.40 12.24
N ARG A 31 -1.36 4.72 12.89
CA ARG A 31 -2.49 3.79 13.08
C ARG A 31 -3.13 3.39 11.75
N TYR A 32 -3.22 4.32 10.81
CA TYR A 32 -3.72 4.06 9.48
C TYR A 32 -2.84 3.02 8.75
N ILE A 33 -1.51 3.20 8.79
CA ILE A 33 -0.53 2.31 8.17
C ILE A 33 -0.55 0.92 8.81
N GLU A 34 -0.63 0.83 10.14
CA GLU A 34 -0.78 -0.46 10.84
C GLU A 34 -2.04 -1.19 10.37
N SER A 35 -3.18 -0.51 10.36
CA SER A 35 -4.45 -1.09 9.89
C SER A 35 -4.35 -1.55 8.44
N PHE A 36 -3.64 -0.82 7.59
CA PHE A 36 -3.44 -1.21 6.20
C PHE A 36 -2.53 -2.44 6.07
N SER A 37 -1.47 -2.49 6.88
CA SER A 37 -0.54 -3.63 6.93
C SER A 37 -1.26 -4.91 7.36
N TYR A 38 -2.17 -4.84 8.33
CA TYR A 38 -3.02 -5.98 8.72
C TYR A 38 -3.85 -6.53 7.56
N GLU A 39 -4.42 -5.65 6.74
CA GLU A 39 -5.22 -6.06 5.59
C GLU A 39 -4.38 -6.71 4.48
N LEU A 40 -3.22 -6.12 4.15
CA LEU A 40 -2.29 -6.70 3.18
C LEU A 40 -1.71 -8.04 3.69
N TYR A 41 -1.49 -8.18 4.99
CA TYR A 41 -1.10 -9.46 5.57
C TYR A 41 -2.18 -10.53 5.36
N GLY A 42 -3.46 -10.18 5.47
CA GLY A 42 -4.55 -11.09 5.11
C GLY A 42 -4.56 -11.45 3.62
N LEU A 43 -4.33 -10.45 2.76
CA LEU A 43 -4.33 -10.60 1.30
C LEU A 43 -3.31 -11.63 0.81
N GLN A 44 -2.16 -11.77 1.47
CA GLN A 44 -1.10 -12.71 1.06
C GLN A 44 -1.59 -14.16 0.98
N TYR A 45 -2.64 -14.52 1.72
CA TYR A 45 -3.23 -15.87 1.72
C TYR A 45 -4.31 -16.06 0.66
N LEU A 46 -4.64 -15.00 -0.08
CA LEU A 46 -5.76 -14.94 -1.03
C LEU A 46 -5.30 -14.76 -2.48
N VAL A 47 -4.03 -14.43 -2.70
CA VAL A 47 -3.43 -14.17 -4.03
C VAL A 47 -2.23 -15.08 -4.28
N GLU A 48 -1.94 -15.36 -5.56
CA GLU A 48 -0.79 -16.19 -5.95
C GLU A 48 0.54 -15.42 -5.89
N ASP A 49 0.54 -14.13 -6.24
CA ASP A 49 1.73 -13.28 -6.21
C ASP A 49 2.03 -12.76 -4.79
N THR A 50 2.46 -13.67 -3.93
CA THR A 50 2.83 -13.34 -2.54
C THR A 50 4.05 -12.43 -2.46
N VAL A 51 4.94 -12.47 -3.46
CA VAL A 51 6.14 -11.64 -3.52
C VAL A 51 5.78 -10.16 -3.62
N THR A 52 4.80 -9.83 -4.46
CA THR A 52 4.29 -8.46 -4.53
C THR A 52 3.66 -8.03 -3.20
N VAL A 53 2.87 -8.89 -2.54
CA VAL A 53 2.28 -8.57 -1.23
C VAL A 53 3.36 -8.32 -0.17
N ILE A 54 4.37 -9.16 -0.08
CA ILE A 54 5.51 -8.97 0.84
C ILE A 54 6.25 -7.66 0.54
N THR A 55 6.43 -7.33 -0.74
CA THR A 55 7.05 -6.07 -1.14
C THR A 55 6.24 -4.86 -0.67
N LEU A 56 4.91 -4.90 -0.82
CA LEU A 56 4.02 -3.85 -0.36
C LEU A 56 4.06 -3.72 1.17
N LEU A 57 4.09 -4.85 1.90
CA LEU A 57 4.21 -4.86 3.37
C LEU A 57 5.52 -4.22 3.85
N ASN A 58 6.65 -4.57 3.24
CA ASN A 58 7.95 -3.98 3.60
C ASN A 58 7.98 -2.45 3.36
N ILE A 59 7.31 -1.98 2.29
CA ILE A 59 7.20 -0.53 2.04
C ILE A 59 6.31 0.14 3.10
N LEU A 60 5.20 -0.49 3.49
CA LEU A 60 4.35 0.03 4.58
C LEU A 60 5.08 0.05 5.94
N GLU A 61 5.91 -0.94 6.23
CA GLU A 61 6.75 -0.95 7.45
C GLU A 61 7.69 0.27 7.46
N HIS A 62 8.34 0.57 6.34
CA HIS A 62 9.14 1.79 6.22
C HIS A 62 8.30 3.06 6.33
N PHE A 63 7.09 3.10 5.75
CA PHE A 63 6.19 4.24 5.93
C PHE A 63 5.77 4.41 7.39
N TYR A 64 5.63 3.33 8.16
CA TYR A 64 5.34 3.43 9.58
C TYR A 64 6.49 4.14 10.30
N ASP A 65 7.73 3.73 10.06
CA ASP A 65 8.92 4.40 10.64
C ASP A 65 8.99 5.88 10.23
N ASP A 66 8.76 6.18 8.94
CA ASP A 66 8.73 7.55 8.41
C ASP A 66 7.62 8.39 9.05
N SER A 67 6.46 7.78 9.37
CA SER A 67 5.34 8.48 10.01
C SER A 67 5.66 8.93 11.44
N LEU A 68 6.65 8.29 12.08
CA LEU A 68 7.14 8.64 13.41
C LEU A 68 8.35 9.58 13.35
N ALA A 69 8.92 9.79 12.15
CA ALA A 69 10.07 10.65 11.97
C ALA A 69 9.68 12.13 12.17
N PRO A 70 10.55 12.95 12.79
CA PRO A 70 10.29 14.39 12.95
C PRO A 70 10.12 15.15 11.63
N LYS A 71 10.77 14.65 10.56
CA LYS A 71 10.76 15.23 9.21
C LYS A 71 10.91 14.12 8.15
N PRO A 72 9.82 13.45 7.76
CA PRO A 72 9.84 12.46 6.69
C PRO A 72 10.15 13.09 5.32
N ASP A 73 10.80 12.33 4.44
CA ASP A 73 11.04 12.76 3.05
C ASP A 73 9.80 12.46 2.17
N ILE A 74 8.90 13.45 2.11
CA ILE A 74 7.65 13.37 1.35
C ILE A 74 7.90 13.07 -0.14
N LYS A 75 9.04 13.46 -0.72
CA LYS A 75 9.33 13.17 -2.13
C LYS A 75 9.60 11.68 -2.34
N VAL A 76 10.35 11.07 -1.43
CA VAL A 76 10.62 9.61 -1.46
C VAL A 76 9.33 8.84 -1.23
N ILE A 77 8.55 9.21 -0.20
CA ILE A 77 7.26 8.58 0.11
C ILE A 77 6.32 8.63 -1.09
N ARG A 78 6.18 9.78 -1.75
CA ARG A 78 5.37 9.93 -2.96
C ARG A 78 5.81 8.97 -4.07
N GLY A 79 7.12 8.84 -4.29
CA GLY A 79 7.68 7.90 -5.27
C GLY A 79 7.30 6.45 -4.95
N GLU A 80 7.46 6.04 -3.71
CA GLU A 80 7.14 4.68 -3.27
C GLU A 80 5.62 4.40 -3.27
N VAL A 81 4.76 5.38 -2.96
CA VAL A 81 3.30 5.24 -3.09
C VAL A 81 2.89 4.94 -4.54
N PHE A 82 3.41 5.69 -5.52
CA PHE A 82 3.09 5.43 -6.93
C PHE A 82 3.69 4.10 -7.44
N ARG A 83 4.83 3.68 -6.90
CA ARG A 83 5.39 2.36 -7.14
C ARG A 83 4.48 1.26 -6.59
N CYS A 84 3.93 1.42 -5.38
CA CYS A 84 2.98 0.48 -4.79
C CYS A 84 1.70 0.35 -5.63
N ILE A 85 1.14 1.48 -6.08
CA ILE A 85 -0.01 1.49 -6.99
C ILE A 85 0.30 0.74 -8.30
N SER A 86 1.52 0.93 -8.84
CA SER A 86 1.96 0.23 -10.05
C SER A 86 2.16 -1.27 -9.84
N LEU A 87 2.62 -1.68 -8.65
CA LEU A 87 2.71 -3.10 -8.25
C LEU A 87 1.32 -3.74 -8.16
N ILE A 88 0.36 -3.08 -7.50
CA ILE A 88 -1.03 -3.53 -7.41
C ILE A 88 -1.63 -3.70 -8.81
N ASN A 89 -1.46 -2.71 -9.68
CA ASN A 89 -1.95 -2.81 -11.05
C ASN A 89 -1.37 -4.00 -11.81
N ARG A 90 -0.07 -4.31 -11.63
CA ARG A 90 0.55 -5.48 -12.27
C ARG A 90 0.03 -6.79 -11.69
N MET A 91 -0.03 -6.90 -10.37
CA MET A 91 -0.49 -8.10 -9.66
C MET A 91 -1.90 -8.53 -10.11
N PHE A 92 -2.81 -7.57 -10.32
CA PHE A 92 -4.20 -7.87 -10.68
C PHE A 92 -4.53 -7.76 -12.18
N LYS A 93 -3.68 -7.14 -13.02
CA LYS A 93 -3.86 -7.18 -14.48
C LYS A 93 -3.48 -8.53 -15.12
N VAL A 94 -2.70 -9.37 -14.43
CA VAL A 94 -2.24 -10.68 -14.94
C VAL A 94 -3.39 -11.71 -15.08
N GLY A 95 -4.65 -11.34 -14.78
CA GLY A 95 -5.84 -12.16 -15.01
C GLY A 95 -6.62 -11.93 -16.31
N GLU A 96 -6.31 -10.89 -17.10
CA GLU A 96 -7.04 -10.57 -18.36
C GLU A 96 -6.41 -11.18 -19.63
N THR A 97 -5.66 -12.28 -19.51
CA THR A 97 -5.26 -13.08 -20.67
C THR A 97 -6.03 -14.39 -20.71
N THR A 98 -7.24 -14.34 -21.27
CA THR A 98 -7.86 -15.35 -22.17
C THR A 98 -9.22 -14.87 -22.64
#